data_AF-A0A971YLP5-F1
#
_entry.id   AF-A0A971YLP5-F1
#
_cell.length_a   1.000
_cell.length_b   1.000
_cell.length_c   1.000
_cell.angle_alpha   90.00
_cell.angle_beta   90.00
_cell.angle_gamma   90.00
#
_symmetry.space_group_name_H-M   'P 1'
#
loop_
_entity.id
_entity.type
_entity.pdbx_description
1 polymer ?
#
loop_
_entity_poly.entity_id
_entity_poly.type
_entity_poly.pdbx_seq_one_letter_code
_entity_poly.pdbx_strand_id
1 'polypeptide(L)'
;MGKVWDCVADLFICLAVMLISATVYFGLRTETVMKSIHTQITEDFLAGVKASGIITVSDYENYIDMMGIGNSLPSISLEHWYKVYEPEYRFKTLEEVLEDINRAYDGPNDYHYREVITSRPHVDDPVNDGNLNKDTNESVLADALDTPADPNHVHGDDCYYGTRHIHTGNSVTGGGCYGIYQSHTHTDSCYTKTYCSGIWSGDWRYRYVFQTPPTCDNCKKNTNVYWSISGDTLSYTCYSCGHMGTKGYVSREVIDWYGICTGCGAAVSSSSSKQGNVHGEIKTLKCSLSGSYALSCGKIEGRYYDENGNEVSPICGQLAVILTPTHANQTVYINDPIITTARVVLMDGSEKTVVCGTDFQASSAVTNEPVILIYEYTIGGVKYSMTCVITVTVIPRSNTCQKGHTYNMNEDGADPGCPYCRAWIESLSVIYPTGIPIIITIGTTLAENNVTLLAVYMDGHTELVTNGYADNLDTGYLGAMDVTIGYKGVCITIPVTTVCASMTCSICGYEYSLYPDGTNPGCPRCISKIPVFTGNIMEYEHVNHTGEILKELYEAGKYDFNVNDEFRITVDGKSSAMAYRLLEKIYPAAESRFYIVKAIRVMTR
;
A
#
# COMPACT_ATOMS: atom_id res chain seq x y z
N MET A 1 87.78 132.27 23.89
CA MET A 1 87.15 131.85 25.16
C MET A 1 86.55 130.43 25.13
N GLY A 2 86.31 129.79 23.98
CA GLY A 2 85.78 128.41 23.92
C GLY A 2 86.74 127.30 24.38
N LYS A 3 88.02 127.33 23.95
CA LYS A 3 88.99 126.25 24.21
C LYS A 3 89.31 125.96 25.70
N VAL A 4 89.16 126.93 26.59
CA VAL A 4 89.40 126.73 28.04
C VAL A 4 88.21 126.01 28.68
N TRP A 5 86.99 126.34 28.24
CA TRP A 5 85.78 125.65 28.68
C TRP A 5 85.74 124.21 28.20
N ASP A 6 86.23 123.91 27.00
CA ASP A 6 86.36 122.54 26.50
C ASP A 6 87.34 121.71 27.35
N CYS A 7 88.51 122.26 27.72
CA CYS A 7 89.44 121.59 28.63
C CYS A 7 88.88 121.37 30.05
N VAL A 8 88.12 122.33 30.57
CA VAL A 8 87.46 122.19 31.88
C VAL A 8 86.35 121.14 31.81
N ALA A 9 85.55 121.14 30.74
CA ALA A 9 84.52 120.14 30.50
C ALA A 9 85.12 118.73 30.34
N ASP A 10 86.20 118.56 29.59
CA ASP A 10 86.92 117.29 29.44
C ASP A 10 87.49 116.79 30.77
N LEU A 11 87.97 117.70 31.63
CA LEU A 11 88.46 117.34 32.97
C LEU A 11 87.32 116.87 33.88
N PHE A 12 86.16 117.54 33.84
CA PHE A 12 84.97 117.10 34.57
C PHE A 12 84.43 115.78 34.04
N ILE A 13 84.42 115.57 32.72
CA ILE A 13 84.02 114.31 32.09
C ILE A 13 84.98 113.19 32.52
N CYS A 14 86.29 113.40 32.48
CA CYS A 14 87.28 112.43 32.97
C CYS A 14 87.06 112.07 34.44
N LEU A 15 86.80 113.07 35.29
CA LEU A 15 86.58 112.85 36.73
C LEU A 15 85.25 112.13 37.01
N ALA A 16 84.19 112.45 36.25
CA ALA A 16 82.92 111.74 36.28
C ALA A 16 83.07 110.29 35.79
N VAL A 17 83.80 110.05 34.70
CA VAL A 17 84.06 108.69 34.19
C VAL A 17 84.85 107.86 35.20
N MET A 18 85.86 108.44 35.87
CA MET A 18 86.59 107.75 36.93
C MET A 18 85.69 107.38 38.12
N LEU A 19 84.83 108.30 38.57
CA LEU A 19 83.88 108.04 39.67
C LEU A 19 82.81 107.01 39.29
N ILE A 20 82.26 107.09 38.08
CA ILE A 20 81.29 106.13 37.55
C ILE A 20 81.93 104.75 37.42
N SER A 21 83.13 104.67 36.85
CA SER A 21 83.86 103.41 36.68
C SER A 21 84.18 102.76 38.02
N ALA A 22 84.60 103.54 39.02
CA ALA A 22 84.81 103.04 40.38
C ALA A 22 83.51 102.54 41.03
N THR A 23 82.41 103.30 40.89
CA THR A 23 81.09 102.94 41.44
C THR A 23 80.56 101.65 40.80
N VAL A 24 80.72 101.51 39.48
CA VAL A 24 80.36 100.28 38.74
C VAL A 24 81.25 99.11 39.15
N TYR A 25 82.57 99.30 39.25
CA TYR A 25 83.51 98.25 39.67
C TYR A 25 83.22 97.72 41.08
N PHE A 26 83.02 98.62 42.05
CA PHE A 26 82.68 98.22 43.42
C PHE A 26 81.28 97.60 43.51
N GLY A 27 80.31 98.09 42.74
CA GLY A 27 78.99 97.47 42.60
C GLY A 27 79.10 96.01 42.14
N LEU A 28 79.70 95.78 40.97
CA LEU A 28 79.88 94.43 40.41
C LEU A 28 80.65 93.49 41.35
N ARG A 29 81.67 94.02 42.05
CA ARG A 29 82.43 93.23 43.03
C ARG A 29 81.60 92.86 44.26
N THR A 30 80.82 93.78 44.80
CA THR A 30 79.93 93.49 45.95
C THR A 30 78.90 92.43 45.59
N GLU A 31 78.37 92.47 44.38
CA GLU A 31 77.34 91.52 43.96
C GLU A 31 77.94 90.16 43.57
N THR A 32 79.17 90.11 43.06
CA THR A 32 79.93 88.86 42.88
C THR A 32 80.17 88.16 44.22
N VAL A 33 80.49 88.93 45.26
CA VAL A 33 80.62 88.43 46.63
C VAL A 33 79.27 87.91 47.14
N MET A 34 78.18 88.65 46.95
CA MET A 34 76.84 88.20 47.34
C MET A 34 76.41 86.93 46.62
N LYS A 35 76.69 86.78 45.32
CA LYS A 35 76.44 85.53 44.58
C LYS A 35 77.18 84.36 45.24
N SER A 36 78.45 84.54 45.60
CA SER A 36 79.25 83.49 46.25
C SER A 36 78.71 83.13 47.64
N ILE A 37 78.29 84.12 48.42
CA ILE A 37 77.69 83.92 49.76
C ILE A 37 76.37 83.15 49.64
N HIS A 38 75.45 83.60 48.78
CA HIS A 38 74.18 82.91 48.58
C HIS A 38 74.36 81.52 47.99
N THR A 39 75.35 81.33 47.12
CA THR A 39 75.70 79.99 46.62
C THR A 39 76.11 79.09 47.77
N GLN A 40 77.01 79.54 48.63
CA GLN A 40 77.48 78.76 49.77
C GLN A 40 76.34 78.43 50.74
N ILE A 41 75.51 79.41 51.11
CA ILE A 41 74.35 79.22 52.00
C ILE A 41 73.35 78.21 51.40
N THR A 42 73.05 78.32 50.10
CA THR A 42 72.13 77.40 49.41
C THR A 42 72.68 75.99 49.35
N GLU A 43 73.98 75.84 49.08
CA GLU A 43 74.66 74.55 49.05
C GLU A 43 74.75 73.90 50.43
N ASP A 44 75.02 74.68 51.48
CA ASP A 44 75.06 74.21 52.88
C ASP A 44 73.67 73.76 53.35
N PHE A 45 72.61 74.54 53.03
CA PHE A 45 71.23 74.16 53.30
C PHE A 45 70.85 72.87 52.58
N LEU A 46 71.11 72.75 51.27
CA LEU A 46 70.84 71.54 50.51
C LEU A 46 71.63 70.33 50.99
N ALA A 47 72.87 70.51 51.46
CA ALA A 47 73.66 69.45 52.07
C ALA A 47 73.02 68.99 53.40
N GLY A 48 72.51 69.91 54.20
CA GLY A 48 71.74 69.64 55.41
C GLY A 48 70.48 68.82 55.10
N VAL A 49 69.65 69.29 54.16
CA VAL A 49 68.42 68.60 53.73
C VAL A 49 68.73 67.20 53.18
N LYS A 50 69.79 67.07 52.38
CA LYS A 50 70.22 65.77 51.84
C LYS A 50 70.63 64.79 52.94
N ALA A 51 71.25 65.27 54.01
CA ALA A 51 71.71 64.44 55.12
C ALA A 51 70.59 64.06 56.10
N SER A 52 69.57 64.91 56.24
CA SER A 52 68.43 64.66 57.13
C SER A 52 67.25 63.97 56.43
N GLY A 53 67.14 64.11 55.11
CA GLY A 53 65.97 63.70 54.32
C GLY A 53 64.73 64.55 54.58
N ILE A 54 64.84 65.62 55.38
CA ILE A 54 63.73 66.48 55.81
C ILE A 54 64.13 67.95 55.87
N ILE A 55 63.18 68.86 55.62
CA ILE A 55 63.28 70.27 55.98
C ILE A 55 62.41 70.51 57.21
N THR A 56 62.92 71.13 58.26
CA THR A 56 62.09 71.64 59.36
C THR A 56 61.82 73.13 59.20
N VAL A 57 60.77 73.64 59.86
CA VAL A 57 60.48 75.08 59.87
C VAL A 57 61.70 75.88 60.34
N SER A 58 62.41 75.41 61.36
CA SER A 58 63.63 76.08 61.85
C SER A 58 64.77 76.09 60.83
N ASP A 59 64.94 75.01 60.06
CA ASP A 59 65.99 74.95 59.03
C ASP A 59 65.70 75.94 57.91
N TYR A 60 64.43 76.03 57.50
CA TYR A 60 64.00 76.95 56.44
C TYR A 60 64.08 78.41 56.91
N GLU A 61 63.59 78.75 58.10
CA GLU A 61 63.67 80.12 58.64
C GLU A 61 65.13 80.56 58.81
N ASN A 62 66.01 79.70 59.34
CA ASN A 62 67.44 79.98 59.44
C ASN A 62 68.06 80.19 58.04
N TYR A 63 67.68 79.37 57.06
CA TYR A 63 68.08 79.57 55.67
C TYR A 63 67.62 80.94 55.13
N ILE A 64 66.38 81.35 55.36
CA ILE A 64 65.87 82.68 54.97
C ILE A 64 66.64 83.81 55.67
N ASP A 65 66.91 83.68 56.98
CA ASP A 65 67.68 84.65 57.76
C ASP A 65 69.10 84.82 57.21
N MET A 66 69.79 83.71 56.92
CA MET A 66 71.11 83.73 56.29
C MET A 66 71.08 84.33 54.87
N MET A 67 70.00 84.11 54.12
CA MET A 67 69.82 84.70 52.79
C MET A 67 69.45 86.20 52.83
N GLY A 68 69.13 86.74 54.02
CA GLY A 68 68.87 88.17 54.25
C GLY A 68 70.12 89.04 54.42
N ILE A 69 71.32 88.47 54.36
CA ILE A 69 72.60 89.20 54.52
C ILE A 69 72.73 90.26 53.42
N GLY A 70 72.88 91.54 53.82
CA GLY A 70 73.08 92.66 52.88
C GLY A 70 71.86 93.56 52.63
N ASN A 71 70.79 93.46 53.45
CA ASN A 71 69.57 94.29 53.37
C ASN A 71 68.77 94.12 52.07
N SER A 72 68.87 92.97 51.40
CA SER A 72 68.03 92.62 50.24
C SER A 72 67.71 91.13 50.26
N LEU A 73 66.44 90.77 50.49
CA LEU A 73 66.02 89.38 50.39
C LEU A 73 65.91 88.95 48.91
N PRO A 74 66.63 87.90 48.50
CA PRO A 74 66.49 87.34 47.16
C PRO A 74 65.14 86.63 47.00
N SER A 75 64.71 86.44 45.76
CA SER A 75 63.54 85.61 45.45
C SER A 75 63.98 84.15 45.44
N ILE A 76 63.36 83.29 46.25
CA ILE A 76 63.72 81.88 46.39
C ILE A 76 62.58 81.02 45.84
N SER A 77 62.91 80.08 44.96
CA SER A 77 61.99 79.07 44.44
C SER A 77 62.49 77.68 44.80
N LEU A 78 61.60 76.88 45.39
CA LEU A 78 61.81 75.48 45.74
C LEU A 78 61.00 74.59 44.78
N GLU A 79 61.60 73.50 44.33
CA GLU A 79 60.95 72.46 43.54
C GLU A 79 61.37 71.07 44.05
N HIS A 80 60.40 70.19 44.29
CA HIS A 80 60.61 68.80 44.68
C HIS A 80 60.05 67.88 43.60
N TRP A 81 60.93 67.14 42.95
CA TRP A 81 60.67 66.23 41.85
C TRP A 81 60.72 64.77 42.36
N TYR A 82 59.63 64.02 42.19
CA TYR A 82 59.56 62.61 42.58
C TYR A 82 58.74 61.78 41.59
N LYS A 83 58.90 60.46 41.65
CA LYS A 83 58.24 59.51 40.74
C LYS A 83 56.99 58.90 41.38
N VAL A 84 55.90 58.87 40.62
CA VAL A 84 54.64 58.20 40.98
C VAL A 84 54.46 56.96 40.13
N TYR A 85 54.14 55.84 40.77
CA TYR A 85 53.94 54.54 40.12
C TYR A 85 52.47 54.11 40.25
N GLU A 86 51.79 53.90 39.13
CA GLU A 86 50.40 53.44 39.10
C GLU A 86 50.23 52.25 38.15
N PRO A 87 49.39 51.25 38.47
CA PRO A 87 49.10 50.14 37.57
C PRO A 87 48.37 50.63 36.30
N GLU A 88 48.84 50.19 35.13
CA GLU A 88 48.17 50.46 33.87
C GLU A 88 46.98 49.51 33.67
N TYR A 89 45.81 50.08 33.40
CA TYR A 89 44.60 49.33 33.04
C TYR A 89 44.17 49.64 31.61
N ARG A 90 43.66 48.62 30.92
CA ARG A 90 42.96 48.79 29.64
C ARG A 90 41.65 48.02 29.63
N PHE A 91 40.78 48.36 28.68
CA PHE A 91 39.62 47.55 28.34
C PHE A 91 40.00 46.54 27.27
N LYS A 92 39.46 45.32 27.36
CA LYS A 92 39.56 44.36 26.25
C LYS A 92 38.67 44.82 25.10
N THR A 93 39.09 44.57 23.86
CA THR A 93 38.20 44.78 22.71
C THR A 93 37.07 43.76 22.74
N LEU A 94 36.01 44.00 21.96
CA LEU A 94 34.89 43.07 21.89
C LEU A 94 35.35 41.72 21.32
N GLU A 95 36.26 41.76 20.34
CA GLU A 95 36.84 40.59 19.68
C GLU A 95 37.67 39.75 20.66
N GLU A 96 38.54 40.37 21.46
CA GLU A 96 39.32 39.67 22.50
C GLU A 96 38.40 38.94 23.50
N VAL A 97 37.30 39.59 23.90
CA VAL A 97 36.32 38.99 24.81
C VAL A 97 35.58 37.82 24.15
N LEU A 98 35.19 37.94 22.88
CA LEU A 98 34.56 36.86 22.14
C LEU A 98 35.49 35.66 21.96
N GLU A 99 36.78 35.89 21.68
CA GLU A 99 37.78 34.83 21.61
C GLU A 99 37.95 34.11 22.95
N ASP A 100 37.99 34.85 24.05
CA ASP A 100 38.10 34.26 25.40
C ASP A 100 36.84 33.46 25.76
N ILE A 101 35.64 33.96 25.42
CA ILE A 101 34.37 33.25 25.60
C ILE A 101 34.37 31.94 24.80
N ASN A 102 34.77 31.99 23.52
CA ASN A 102 34.83 30.82 22.66
C ASN A 102 35.87 29.80 23.15
N ARG A 103 37.03 30.26 23.62
CA ARG A 103 38.09 29.38 24.17
C ARG A 103 37.68 28.73 25.49
N ALA A 104 36.80 29.37 26.26
CA ALA A 104 36.31 28.84 27.53
C ALA A 104 35.30 27.70 27.37
N TYR A 105 34.71 27.53 26.18
CA TYR A 105 33.80 26.43 25.90
C TYR A 105 34.59 25.13 25.63
N ASP A 106 34.33 24.09 26.41
CA ASP A 106 34.98 22.78 26.35
C ASP A 106 34.08 21.66 25.80
N GLY A 107 32.85 22.00 25.39
CA GLY A 107 31.90 21.02 24.88
C GLY A 107 32.31 20.44 23.52
N PRO A 108 31.96 19.17 23.26
CA PRO A 108 32.28 18.51 21.99
C PRO A 108 31.48 19.13 20.83
N ASN A 109 32.05 19.05 19.62
CA ASN A 109 31.38 19.43 18.38
C ASN A 109 31.62 18.37 17.30
N ASP A 110 31.22 17.13 17.59
CA ASP A 110 31.41 15.98 16.72
C ASP A 110 30.18 15.77 15.82
N TYR A 111 30.43 15.56 14.53
CA TYR A 111 29.37 15.32 13.54
C TYR A 111 29.04 13.83 13.41
N HIS A 112 27.76 13.49 13.58
CA HIS A 112 27.22 12.13 13.52
C HIS A 112 26.32 11.94 12.29
N TYR A 113 26.88 11.38 11.22
CA TYR A 113 26.11 11.04 10.03
C TYR A 113 25.25 9.80 10.24
N ARG A 114 23.97 9.88 9.82
CA ARG A 114 23.07 8.73 9.65
C ARG A 114 22.53 8.67 8.22
N GLU A 115 22.28 7.48 7.71
CA GLU A 115 21.66 7.30 6.39
C GLU A 115 20.13 7.43 6.52
N VAL A 116 19.49 8.08 5.53
CA VAL A 116 18.03 8.25 5.48
C VAL A 116 17.46 7.31 4.44
N ILE A 117 16.71 6.32 4.92
CA ILE A 117 16.04 5.34 4.08
C ILE A 117 14.53 5.53 4.25
N THR A 118 13.84 5.83 3.16
CA THR A 118 12.39 5.76 3.09
C THR A 118 11.97 4.85 1.95
N SER A 119 10.81 4.24 2.07
CA SER A 119 10.24 3.33 1.06
C SER A 119 8.96 3.90 0.48
N ARG A 120 8.65 3.50 -0.76
CA ARG A 120 7.37 3.85 -1.37
C ARG A 120 6.23 3.21 -0.57
N PRO A 121 5.12 3.93 -0.37
CA PRO A 121 3.93 3.35 0.22
C PRO A 121 3.50 2.10 -0.55
N HIS A 122 3.12 1.06 0.19
CA HIS A 122 2.49 -0.11 -0.39
C HIS A 122 1.12 0.27 -0.97
N VAL A 123 0.87 -0.15 -2.20
CA VAL A 123 -0.41 0.03 -2.89
C VAL A 123 -0.91 -1.38 -3.20
N ASP A 124 -2.02 -1.74 -2.58
CA ASP A 124 -2.69 -3.03 -2.82
C ASP A 124 -3.74 -2.82 -3.92
N ASP A 125 -3.41 -3.25 -5.13
CA ASP A 125 -4.32 -3.29 -6.26
C ASP A 125 -4.02 -4.52 -7.14
N PRO A 126 -4.50 -5.70 -6.73
CA PRO A 126 -4.19 -6.97 -7.40
C PRO A 126 -4.87 -7.00 -8.76
N VAL A 127 -4.09 -6.80 -9.83
CA VAL A 127 -4.54 -6.99 -11.21
C VAL A 127 -4.29 -8.44 -11.61
N ASN A 128 -5.35 -9.13 -12.05
CA ASN A 128 -5.22 -10.49 -12.57
C ASN A 128 -4.79 -10.47 -14.04
N ASP A 129 -3.67 -11.12 -14.36
CA ASP A 129 -2.97 -11.01 -15.64
C ASP A 129 -3.00 -12.29 -16.49
N GLY A 130 -3.60 -13.39 -16.02
CA GLY A 130 -3.30 -14.71 -16.60
C GLY A 130 -4.46 -15.68 -16.87
N ASN A 131 -5.56 -15.60 -16.12
CA ASN A 131 -6.52 -16.72 -16.06
C ASN A 131 -7.90 -16.46 -16.68
N LEU A 132 -8.01 -15.41 -17.51
CA LEU A 132 -9.24 -15.09 -18.22
C LEU A 132 -9.66 -16.20 -19.19
N ASN A 133 -10.95 -16.46 -19.24
CA ASN A 133 -11.57 -17.31 -20.24
C ASN A 133 -11.23 -16.79 -21.64
N LYS A 134 -10.76 -17.68 -22.52
CA LYS A 134 -10.50 -17.36 -23.94
C LYS A 134 -11.60 -17.86 -24.86
N ASP A 135 -12.34 -18.86 -24.40
CA ASP A 135 -13.41 -19.51 -25.14
C ASP A 135 -14.75 -18.82 -24.92
N THR A 136 -15.66 -19.00 -25.86
CA THR A 136 -17.08 -18.63 -25.76
C THR A 136 -17.94 -19.86 -25.89
N ASN A 137 -19.23 -19.76 -25.57
CA ASN A 137 -20.16 -20.88 -25.83
C ASN A 137 -20.09 -21.34 -27.29
N GLU A 138 -19.96 -20.41 -28.23
CA GLU A 138 -19.85 -20.70 -29.67
C GLU A 138 -18.56 -21.43 -30.02
N SER A 139 -17.40 -21.05 -29.45
CA SER A 139 -16.14 -21.75 -29.74
C SER A 139 -16.15 -23.17 -29.18
N VAL A 140 -16.66 -23.35 -27.96
CA VAL A 140 -16.76 -24.68 -27.34
C VAL A 140 -17.71 -25.61 -28.11
N LEU A 141 -18.80 -25.06 -28.64
CA LEU A 141 -19.72 -25.84 -29.49
C LEU A 141 -19.12 -26.17 -30.86
N ALA A 142 -18.33 -25.27 -31.44
CA ALA A 142 -17.68 -25.52 -32.73
C ALA A 142 -16.62 -26.63 -32.64
N ASP A 143 -15.90 -26.71 -31.52
CA ASP A 143 -14.86 -27.71 -31.25
C ASP A 143 -15.41 -29.01 -30.63
N ALA A 144 -16.71 -29.05 -30.31
CA ALA A 144 -17.33 -30.21 -29.67
C ALA A 144 -17.36 -31.43 -30.61
N LEU A 145 -16.82 -32.55 -30.12
CA LEU A 145 -16.94 -33.86 -30.76
C LEU A 145 -17.92 -34.73 -29.97
N ASP A 146 -19.08 -34.98 -30.56
CA ASP A 146 -20.08 -35.90 -30.01
C ASP A 146 -19.64 -37.35 -30.24
N THR A 147 -19.87 -38.21 -29.24
CA THR A 147 -19.59 -39.64 -29.36
C THR A 147 -20.86 -40.41 -29.69
N PRO A 148 -20.79 -41.43 -30.55
CA PRO A 148 -21.94 -42.28 -30.85
C PRO A 148 -22.34 -43.13 -29.64
N ALA A 149 -23.55 -43.70 -29.68
CA ALA A 149 -24.06 -44.63 -28.66
C ALA A 149 -23.14 -45.85 -28.51
N ASP A 150 -23.03 -46.38 -27.29
CA ASP A 150 -22.27 -47.60 -27.03
C ASP A 150 -22.90 -48.78 -27.79
N PRO A 151 -22.16 -49.43 -28.70
CA PRO A 151 -22.66 -50.60 -29.44
C PRO A 151 -23.08 -51.78 -28.55
N ASN A 152 -22.63 -51.82 -27.29
CA ASN A 152 -22.96 -52.86 -26.32
C ASN A 152 -24.12 -52.48 -25.38
N HIS A 153 -24.72 -51.30 -25.53
CA HIS A 153 -25.86 -50.90 -24.72
C HIS A 153 -27.07 -51.81 -24.99
N VAL A 154 -27.61 -52.40 -23.93
CA VAL A 154 -28.79 -53.27 -23.99
C VAL A 154 -29.99 -52.52 -23.41
N HIS A 155 -31.07 -52.38 -24.20
CA HIS A 155 -32.27 -51.68 -23.77
C HIS A 155 -33.04 -52.46 -22.69
N GLY A 156 -33.10 -51.91 -21.48
CA GLY A 156 -33.93 -52.39 -20.37
C GLY A 156 -35.34 -51.81 -20.36
N ASP A 157 -36.12 -52.08 -19.31
CA ASP A 157 -37.47 -51.52 -19.15
C ASP A 157 -37.44 -49.98 -18.93
N ASP A 158 -36.36 -49.47 -18.34
CA ASP A 158 -36.05 -48.06 -18.08
C ASP A 158 -35.71 -47.25 -19.35
N CYS A 159 -35.41 -47.95 -20.44
CA CYS A 159 -35.18 -47.37 -21.76
C CYS A 159 -36.47 -46.98 -22.49
N TYR A 160 -37.66 -47.20 -21.92
CA TYR A 160 -38.94 -46.92 -22.57
C TYR A 160 -39.85 -46.12 -21.64
N TYR A 161 -40.59 -45.16 -22.19
CA TYR A 161 -41.61 -44.41 -21.44
C TYR A 161 -43.00 -45.10 -21.46
N GLY A 162 -43.10 -46.26 -22.12
CA GLY A 162 -44.32 -47.06 -22.21
C GLY A 162 -44.31 -48.24 -21.24
N THR A 163 -45.40 -49.00 -21.21
CA THR A 163 -45.47 -50.25 -20.46
C THR A 163 -45.13 -51.44 -21.34
N ARG A 164 -44.31 -52.36 -20.81
CA ARG A 164 -44.01 -53.62 -21.48
C ARG A 164 -45.28 -54.46 -21.60
N HIS A 165 -45.65 -54.82 -22.82
CA HIS A 165 -46.83 -55.63 -23.05
C HIS A 165 -46.56 -57.10 -22.75
N ILE A 166 -47.36 -57.67 -21.85
CA ILE A 166 -47.37 -59.08 -21.51
C ILE A 166 -48.75 -59.62 -21.84
N HIS A 167 -48.82 -60.72 -22.61
CA HIS A 167 -50.12 -61.31 -22.93
C HIS A 167 -50.74 -61.90 -21.67
N THR A 168 -51.98 -61.52 -21.39
CA THR A 168 -52.75 -62.02 -20.25
C THR A 168 -53.80 -63.03 -20.72
N GLY A 169 -54.16 -63.98 -19.87
CA GLY A 169 -55.11 -65.05 -20.19
C GLY A 169 -54.45 -66.33 -20.70
N ASN A 170 -55.23 -67.21 -21.34
CA ASN A 170 -54.79 -68.55 -21.72
C ASN A 170 -55.41 -69.00 -23.05
N SER A 171 -54.64 -69.69 -23.89
CA SER A 171 -55.08 -70.20 -25.20
C SER A 171 -56.14 -71.31 -25.13
N VAL A 172 -56.39 -71.90 -23.96
CA VAL A 172 -57.37 -72.97 -23.73
C VAL A 172 -58.64 -72.44 -23.08
N THR A 173 -58.52 -71.60 -22.05
CA THR A 173 -59.68 -71.11 -21.27
C THR A 173 -60.13 -69.70 -21.65
N GLY A 174 -59.38 -69.00 -22.52
CA GLY A 174 -59.65 -67.62 -22.91
C GLY A 174 -59.36 -66.61 -21.79
N GLY A 175 -59.68 -65.34 -22.07
CA GLY A 175 -59.50 -64.22 -21.14
C GLY A 175 -58.31 -63.32 -21.51
N GLY A 176 -58.30 -62.09 -21.00
CA GLY A 176 -57.25 -61.10 -21.27
C GLY A 176 -57.05 -60.84 -22.77
N CYS A 177 -55.84 -61.09 -23.26
CA CYS A 177 -55.44 -60.96 -24.67
C CYS A 177 -56.00 -62.07 -25.58
N TYR A 178 -56.45 -63.21 -25.01
CA TYR A 178 -57.00 -64.37 -25.73
C TYR A 178 -58.53 -64.30 -25.83
N GLY A 179 -59.02 -63.53 -26.79
CA GLY A 179 -60.45 -63.21 -26.94
C GLY A 179 -61.17 -63.91 -28.09
N ILE A 180 -60.46 -64.51 -29.05
CA ILE A 180 -61.08 -65.08 -30.27
C ILE A 180 -61.01 -66.60 -30.25
N TYR A 181 -62.14 -67.29 -30.06
CA TYR A 181 -62.20 -68.75 -30.10
C TYR A 181 -62.19 -69.28 -31.55
N GLN A 182 -61.29 -70.21 -31.86
CA GLN A 182 -61.19 -70.88 -33.15
C GLN A 182 -61.58 -72.37 -33.01
N SER A 183 -62.65 -72.78 -33.69
CA SER A 183 -63.16 -74.16 -33.66
C SER A 183 -62.34 -75.12 -34.54
N HIS A 184 -62.06 -76.33 -34.06
CA HIS A 184 -61.39 -77.38 -34.82
C HIS A 184 -62.38 -78.27 -35.61
N THR A 185 -62.03 -78.63 -36.85
CA THR A 185 -62.83 -79.54 -37.70
C THR A 185 -62.00 -80.76 -38.11
N HIS A 186 -62.52 -81.97 -37.90
CA HIS A 186 -61.81 -83.23 -38.17
C HIS A 186 -61.68 -83.52 -39.68
N THR A 187 -60.48 -83.93 -40.11
CA THR A 187 -60.15 -84.35 -41.48
C THR A 187 -59.78 -85.84 -41.52
N ASP A 188 -59.52 -86.44 -42.69
CA ASP A 188 -59.27 -87.90 -42.84
C ASP A 188 -58.07 -88.42 -42.00
N SER A 189 -57.12 -87.56 -41.64
CA SER A 189 -56.01 -87.88 -40.71
C SER A 189 -56.47 -88.18 -39.29
N CYS A 190 -57.69 -87.76 -38.93
CA CYS A 190 -58.34 -88.01 -37.66
C CYS A 190 -59.03 -89.39 -37.58
N TYR A 191 -58.97 -90.23 -38.64
CA TYR A 191 -59.59 -91.56 -38.68
C TYR A 191 -58.57 -92.70 -38.92
N THR A 192 -58.97 -93.93 -38.61
CA THR A 192 -58.19 -95.17 -38.78
C THR A 192 -58.97 -96.18 -39.62
N LYS A 193 -58.32 -96.88 -40.55
CA LYS A 193 -58.96 -97.84 -41.48
C LYS A 193 -58.55 -99.30 -41.21
N THR A 194 -59.45 -100.27 -41.35
CA THR A 194 -59.16 -101.71 -41.15
C THR A 194 -59.86 -102.60 -42.19
N TYR A 195 -59.18 -103.62 -42.73
CA TYR A 195 -59.64 -104.49 -43.82
C TYR A 195 -60.14 -105.86 -43.32
N CYS A 196 -61.22 -106.41 -43.92
CA CYS A 196 -61.80 -107.70 -43.51
C CYS A 196 -62.07 -108.66 -44.70
N SER A 197 -61.74 -109.96 -44.51
CA SER A 197 -61.86 -111.04 -45.49
C SER A 197 -62.66 -112.24 -44.93
N GLY A 198 -63.90 -112.46 -45.36
CA GLY A 198 -64.71 -113.61 -44.94
C GLY A 198 -65.81 -113.97 -45.92
N ILE A 199 -66.46 -115.12 -45.73
CA ILE A 199 -67.60 -115.57 -46.55
C ILE A 199 -68.83 -114.76 -46.15
N TRP A 200 -69.43 -114.08 -47.12
CA TRP A 200 -70.58 -113.22 -46.89
C TRP A 200 -71.89 -113.93 -47.26
N SER A 201 -72.84 -113.94 -46.33
CA SER A 201 -74.21 -114.41 -46.52
C SER A 201 -75.12 -113.19 -46.58
N GLY A 202 -75.99 -113.10 -47.59
CA GLY A 202 -76.88 -111.96 -47.75
C GLY A 202 -77.92 -112.13 -48.85
N ASP A 203 -78.98 -111.34 -48.75
CA ASP A 203 -80.12 -111.33 -49.67
C ASP A 203 -80.18 -110.01 -50.46
N TRP A 204 -80.73 -110.09 -51.67
CA TRP A 204 -81.01 -108.91 -52.48
C TRP A 204 -82.25 -108.18 -51.96
N ARG A 205 -82.14 -106.86 -51.75
CA ARG A 205 -83.30 -106.01 -51.52
C ARG A 205 -83.84 -105.46 -52.83
N TYR A 206 -85.15 -105.61 -53.02
CA TYR A 206 -85.87 -105.11 -54.18
C TYR A 206 -86.76 -103.90 -53.80
N ARG A 207 -86.86 -102.93 -54.70
CA ARG A 207 -87.89 -101.89 -54.73
C ARG A 207 -89.02 -102.37 -55.63
N TYR A 208 -90.26 -102.29 -55.17
CA TYR A 208 -91.42 -102.57 -56.01
C TYR A 208 -92.08 -101.25 -56.42
N VAL A 209 -92.37 -101.10 -57.70
CA VAL A 209 -93.07 -99.94 -58.26
C VAL A 209 -94.54 -100.33 -58.46
N PHE A 210 -95.41 -99.68 -57.71
CA PHE A 210 -96.85 -99.95 -57.71
C PHE A 210 -97.57 -99.08 -58.76
N GLN A 211 -98.64 -99.59 -59.39
CA GLN A 211 -99.44 -98.84 -60.37
C GLN A 211 -100.11 -97.59 -59.78
N THR A 212 -100.36 -97.62 -58.47
CA THR A 212 -100.88 -96.49 -57.68
C THR A 212 -100.12 -96.42 -56.35
N PRO A 213 -100.04 -95.24 -55.69
CA PRO A 213 -99.33 -95.10 -54.43
C PRO A 213 -99.79 -96.15 -53.40
N PRO A 214 -98.88 -96.81 -52.65
CA PRO A 214 -99.22 -97.88 -51.72
C PRO A 214 -99.88 -97.29 -50.46
N THR A 215 -101.14 -96.92 -50.63
CA THR A 215 -102.04 -96.46 -49.58
C THR A 215 -103.02 -97.58 -49.27
N CYS A 216 -103.38 -97.70 -47.99
CA CYS A 216 -104.35 -98.69 -47.56
C CYS A 216 -105.71 -98.41 -48.20
N ASP A 217 -106.34 -99.44 -48.76
CA ASP A 217 -107.65 -99.31 -49.41
C ASP A 217 -108.72 -98.82 -48.44
N ASN A 218 -108.60 -99.17 -47.16
CA ASN A 218 -109.53 -98.75 -46.12
C ASN A 218 -109.21 -97.33 -45.59
N CYS A 219 -107.99 -97.10 -45.07
CA CYS A 219 -107.69 -95.85 -44.34
C CYS A 219 -106.90 -94.80 -45.15
N LYS A 220 -106.58 -95.06 -46.42
CA LYS A 220 -105.86 -94.19 -47.37
C LYS A 220 -104.49 -93.66 -46.92
N LYS A 221 -103.98 -94.09 -45.76
CA LYS A 221 -102.63 -93.76 -45.27
C LYS A 221 -101.58 -94.62 -45.99
N ASN A 222 -100.39 -94.04 -46.19
CA ASN A 222 -99.23 -94.76 -46.73
C ASN A 222 -98.92 -95.96 -45.85
N THR A 223 -98.86 -97.14 -46.45
CA THR A 223 -98.62 -98.38 -45.72
C THR A 223 -97.12 -98.67 -45.69
N ASN A 224 -96.53 -98.75 -44.49
CA ASN A 224 -95.29 -99.49 -44.27
C ASN A 224 -95.68 -100.97 -44.16
N VAL A 225 -95.27 -101.81 -45.11
CA VAL A 225 -95.81 -103.17 -45.26
C VAL A 225 -94.72 -104.23 -45.11
N TYR A 226 -95.07 -105.32 -44.43
CA TYR A 226 -94.37 -106.61 -44.49
C TYR A 226 -95.07 -107.54 -45.50
N TRP A 227 -94.30 -108.15 -46.40
CA TRP A 227 -94.83 -108.79 -47.63
C TRP A 227 -94.73 -110.32 -47.61
N SER A 228 -95.73 -110.99 -48.19
CA SER A 228 -95.69 -112.39 -48.65
C SER A 228 -96.17 -112.41 -50.12
N ILE A 229 -95.47 -113.15 -50.98
CA ILE A 229 -95.68 -113.14 -52.43
C ILE A 229 -96.38 -114.43 -52.87
N SER A 230 -97.45 -114.29 -53.66
CA SER A 230 -98.01 -115.37 -54.49
C SER A 230 -98.35 -114.82 -55.89
N GLY A 231 -97.43 -114.97 -56.85
CA GLY A 231 -97.61 -114.48 -58.22
C GLY A 231 -97.52 -112.95 -58.37
N ASP A 232 -98.24 -112.39 -59.35
CA ASP A 232 -98.20 -110.96 -59.74
C ASP A 232 -99.00 -110.03 -58.80
N THR A 233 -99.38 -110.51 -57.63
CA THR A 233 -100.19 -109.78 -56.63
C THR A 233 -99.52 -109.85 -55.26
N LEU A 234 -99.36 -108.71 -54.59
CA LEU A 234 -98.75 -108.61 -53.26
C LEU A 234 -99.83 -108.46 -52.18
N SER A 235 -99.79 -109.30 -51.15
CA SER A 235 -100.64 -109.17 -49.96
C SER A 235 -99.99 -108.22 -48.94
N TYR A 236 -100.75 -107.29 -48.38
CA TYR A 236 -100.31 -106.33 -47.36
C TYR A 236 -101.24 -106.32 -46.14
N THR A 237 -100.67 -106.00 -44.97
CA THR A 237 -101.44 -105.62 -43.77
C THR A 237 -101.14 -104.17 -43.41
N CYS A 238 -102.16 -103.34 -43.26
CA CYS A 238 -101.98 -101.93 -42.92
C CYS A 238 -101.64 -101.76 -41.44
N TYR A 239 -100.45 -101.21 -41.13
CA TYR A 239 -100.04 -100.96 -39.74
C TYR A 239 -100.94 -99.97 -38.98
N SER A 240 -101.65 -99.09 -39.70
CA SER A 240 -102.52 -98.08 -39.07
C SER A 240 -103.93 -98.56 -38.73
N CYS A 241 -104.45 -99.59 -39.42
CA CYS A 241 -105.84 -100.05 -39.22
C CYS A 241 -106.02 -101.57 -39.21
N GLY A 242 -104.94 -102.34 -39.36
CA GLY A 242 -104.97 -103.81 -39.37
C GLY A 242 -105.61 -104.44 -40.61
N HIS A 243 -106.12 -103.64 -41.57
CA HIS A 243 -106.77 -104.17 -42.77
C HIS A 243 -105.77 -104.94 -43.65
N MET A 244 -106.14 -106.16 -44.02
CA MET A 244 -105.41 -106.98 -45.01
C MET A 244 -106.00 -106.77 -46.39
N GLY A 245 -105.16 -106.41 -47.36
CA GLY A 245 -105.55 -106.19 -48.75
C GLY A 245 -104.49 -106.68 -49.72
N THR A 246 -104.78 -106.57 -51.02
CA THR A 246 -103.87 -106.97 -52.10
C THR A 246 -103.61 -105.81 -53.06
N LYS A 247 -102.37 -105.66 -53.54
CA LYS A 247 -101.98 -104.65 -54.55
C LYS A 247 -101.19 -105.30 -55.69
N GLY A 248 -101.56 -104.94 -56.92
CA GLY A 248 -100.75 -105.23 -58.10
C GLY A 248 -99.57 -104.25 -58.20
N TYR A 249 -98.41 -104.75 -58.62
CA TYR A 249 -97.24 -103.94 -58.94
C TYR A 249 -96.94 -104.02 -60.45
N VAL A 250 -96.30 -103.00 -61.03
CA VAL A 250 -95.98 -102.93 -62.46
C VAL A 250 -94.55 -103.32 -62.79
N SER A 251 -93.62 -103.13 -61.85
CA SER A 251 -92.23 -103.57 -62.01
C SER A 251 -91.53 -103.75 -60.65
N ARG A 252 -90.40 -104.46 -60.66
CA ARG A 252 -89.47 -104.56 -59.52
C ARG A 252 -88.07 -104.13 -59.95
N GLU A 253 -87.38 -103.36 -59.12
CA GLU A 253 -86.00 -102.93 -59.29
C GLU A 253 -85.13 -103.47 -58.15
N VAL A 254 -83.86 -103.78 -58.41
CA VAL A 254 -82.90 -104.16 -57.35
C VAL A 254 -82.34 -102.88 -56.73
N ILE A 255 -82.36 -102.74 -55.39
CA ILE A 255 -81.82 -101.56 -54.67
C ILE A 255 -80.38 -101.81 -54.26
N ASP A 256 -80.19 -102.74 -53.32
CA ASP A 256 -78.90 -103.01 -52.68
C ASP A 256 -78.84 -104.46 -52.25
N TRP A 257 -77.63 -104.98 -52.13
CA TRP A 257 -77.37 -106.26 -51.48
C TRP A 257 -76.93 -106.00 -50.04
N TYR A 258 -77.55 -106.68 -49.09
CA TYR A 258 -77.18 -106.59 -47.68
C TYR A 258 -76.65 -107.93 -47.22
N GLY A 259 -75.39 -107.93 -46.76
CA GLY A 259 -74.73 -109.13 -46.29
C GLY A 259 -73.99 -108.93 -44.98
N ILE A 260 -73.94 -110.00 -44.20
CA ILE A 260 -73.19 -110.08 -42.95
C ILE A 260 -72.04 -111.05 -43.17
N CYS A 261 -70.84 -110.67 -42.71
CA CYS A 261 -69.70 -111.57 -42.74
C CYS A 261 -69.92 -112.67 -41.70
N THR A 262 -70.03 -113.92 -42.16
CA THR A 262 -70.25 -115.09 -41.27
C THR A 262 -69.10 -115.36 -40.31
N GLY A 263 -67.91 -114.76 -40.55
CA GLY A 263 -66.74 -114.91 -39.68
C GLY A 263 -66.63 -113.89 -38.54
N CYS A 264 -67.07 -112.64 -38.74
CA CYS A 264 -66.84 -111.55 -37.75
C CYS A 264 -68.11 -110.81 -37.30
N GLY A 265 -69.28 -111.12 -37.86
CA GLY A 265 -70.55 -110.51 -37.47
C GLY A 265 -70.72 -109.03 -37.89
N ALA A 266 -69.73 -108.45 -38.58
CA ALA A 266 -69.80 -107.07 -39.06
C ALA A 266 -70.72 -106.96 -40.29
N ALA A 267 -71.61 -105.96 -40.28
CA ALA A 267 -72.55 -105.67 -41.36
C ALA A 267 -72.03 -104.56 -42.28
N VAL A 268 -72.25 -104.70 -43.59
CA VAL A 268 -71.99 -103.64 -44.58
C VAL A 268 -73.14 -103.55 -45.59
N SER A 269 -73.47 -102.32 -45.97
CA SER A 269 -74.33 -102.02 -47.12
C SER A 269 -73.44 -101.58 -48.28
N SER A 270 -73.41 -102.33 -49.39
CA SER A 270 -72.65 -101.94 -50.58
C SER A 270 -73.50 -102.06 -51.84
N SER A 271 -73.43 -101.01 -52.67
CA SER A 271 -74.32 -100.77 -53.82
C SER A 271 -73.80 -101.34 -55.15
N SER A 272 -72.95 -102.37 -55.16
CA SER A 272 -72.38 -102.90 -56.41
C SER A 272 -72.03 -104.38 -56.34
N SER A 273 -72.89 -105.21 -56.96
CA SER A 273 -72.74 -106.59 -57.43
C SER A 273 -71.53 -107.43 -56.97
N LYS A 274 -71.80 -108.62 -56.41
CA LYS A 274 -71.28 -109.93 -56.88
C LYS A 274 -71.73 -111.09 -55.99
N GLN A 275 -72.38 -112.10 -56.59
CA GLN A 275 -72.28 -113.47 -56.10
C GLN A 275 -70.83 -113.93 -56.33
N GLY A 276 -70.11 -114.28 -55.27
CA GLY A 276 -68.76 -114.83 -55.31
C GLY A 276 -67.65 -113.90 -54.78
N ASN A 277 -67.22 -114.15 -53.54
CA ASN A 277 -65.98 -113.72 -52.86
C ASN A 277 -65.35 -112.36 -53.24
N VAL A 278 -65.57 -111.31 -52.43
CA VAL A 278 -64.71 -110.09 -52.41
C VAL A 278 -64.75 -109.36 -51.05
N HIS A 279 -63.69 -108.58 -50.74
CA HIS A 279 -63.28 -108.02 -49.44
C HIS A 279 -63.66 -106.52 -49.23
N GLY A 280 -63.61 -105.94 -48.00
CA GLY A 280 -63.93 -104.50 -47.73
C GLY A 280 -63.25 -103.82 -46.50
N GLU A 281 -63.21 -102.47 -46.46
CA GLU A 281 -62.59 -101.58 -45.42
C GLU A 281 -63.61 -100.95 -44.42
N ILE A 282 -63.18 -100.69 -43.17
CA ILE A 282 -63.93 -100.05 -42.06
C ILE A 282 -63.20 -98.75 -41.58
N LYS A 283 -63.90 -97.64 -41.26
CA LYS A 283 -63.32 -96.35 -40.71
C LYS A 283 -63.71 -96.07 -39.24
N THR A 284 -62.77 -95.61 -38.37
CA THR A 284 -62.99 -95.23 -36.94
C THR A 284 -62.25 -93.93 -36.51
N LEU A 285 -62.88 -92.99 -35.77
CA LEU A 285 -62.30 -91.66 -35.35
C LEU A 285 -61.31 -91.77 -34.16
N LYS A 286 -60.20 -91.00 -34.18
CA LYS A 286 -59.12 -91.00 -33.17
C LYS A 286 -58.67 -89.63 -32.61
N CYS A 287 -59.26 -88.49 -33.00
CA CYS A 287 -58.86 -87.14 -32.54
C CYS A 287 -59.79 -86.58 -31.44
N SER A 288 -59.24 -85.83 -30.47
CA SER A 288 -59.95 -85.29 -29.28
C SER A 288 -59.92 -83.75 -29.13
N LEU A 289 -59.43 -83.00 -30.13
CA LEU A 289 -59.33 -81.53 -30.06
C LEU A 289 -60.67 -80.85 -30.39
N SER A 290 -61.04 -79.78 -29.67
CA SER A 290 -62.29 -79.01 -29.88
C SER A 290 -62.08 -77.56 -30.37
N GLY A 291 -60.93 -76.93 -30.08
CA GLY A 291 -60.59 -75.56 -30.49
C GLY A 291 -59.59 -74.86 -29.55
N SER A 292 -59.16 -73.64 -29.89
CA SER A 292 -58.25 -72.80 -29.06
C SER A 292 -58.56 -71.32 -29.23
N TYR A 293 -58.22 -70.50 -28.21
CA TYR A 293 -58.30 -69.04 -28.29
C TYR A 293 -57.06 -68.45 -28.95
N ALA A 294 -57.26 -67.52 -29.88
CA ALA A 294 -56.24 -66.72 -30.53
C ALA A 294 -56.11 -65.34 -29.86
N LEU A 295 -54.90 -64.78 -29.95
CA LEU A 295 -54.58 -63.43 -29.49
C LEU A 295 -55.36 -62.38 -30.29
N SER A 296 -55.90 -61.39 -29.59
CA SER A 296 -56.83 -60.39 -30.14
C SER A 296 -56.49 -58.95 -29.77
N CYS A 297 -55.47 -58.74 -28.92
CA CYS A 297 -55.09 -57.43 -28.39
C CYS A 297 -54.34 -56.53 -29.40
N GLY A 298 -53.95 -57.04 -30.57
CA GLY A 298 -53.23 -56.28 -31.60
C GLY A 298 -51.80 -55.87 -31.24
N LYS A 299 -51.33 -56.23 -30.04
CA LYS A 299 -50.00 -55.89 -29.51
C LYS A 299 -49.06 -57.10 -29.54
N ILE A 300 -47.79 -56.83 -29.79
CA ILE A 300 -46.72 -57.84 -29.82
C ILE A 300 -46.17 -58.00 -28.40
N GLU A 301 -46.03 -59.25 -27.94
CA GLU A 301 -45.49 -59.55 -26.62
C GLU A 301 -44.04 -59.06 -26.48
N GLY A 302 -43.71 -58.45 -25.33
CA GLY A 302 -42.40 -57.90 -25.05
C GLY A 302 -42.13 -56.50 -25.64
N ARG A 303 -43.01 -55.96 -26.49
CA ARG A 303 -42.91 -54.57 -26.98
C ARG A 303 -43.53 -53.57 -25.98
N TYR A 304 -43.13 -52.31 -26.07
CA TYR A 304 -43.59 -51.25 -25.18
C TYR A 304 -44.64 -50.38 -25.86
N TYR A 305 -45.67 -49.98 -25.11
CA TYR A 305 -46.75 -49.14 -25.63
C TYR A 305 -47.08 -47.98 -24.69
N ASP A 306 -47.43 -46.83 -25.26
CA ASP A 306 -47.92 -45.66 -24.51
C ASP A 306 -49.38 -45.85 -24.03
N GLU A 307 -49.89 -44.87 -23.27
CA GLU A 307 -51.27 -44.86 -22.77
C GLU A 307 -52.33 -44.83 -23.88
N ASN A 308 -51.96 -44.38 -25.08
CA ASN A 308 -52.83 -44.32 -26.26
C ASN A 308 -52.77 -45.61 -27.11
N GLY A 309 -51.94 -46.59 -26.72
CA GLY A 309 -51.77 -47.87 -27.39
C GLY A 309 -50.80 -47.87 -28.58
N ASN A 310 -50.00 -46.82 -28.77
CA ASN A 310 -48.97 -46.76 -29.80
C ASN A 310 -47.69 -47.46 -29.33
N GLU A 311 -47.00 -48.19 -30.22
CA GLU A 311 -45.69 -48.78 -29.91
C GLU A 311 -44.65 -47.67 -29.73
N VAL A 312 -43.85 -47.75 -28.67
CA VAL A 312 -42.84 -46.75 -28.33
C VAL A 312 -41.43 -47.26 -28.56
N SER A 313 -40.58 -46.41 -29.13
CA SER A 313 -39.15 -46.67 -29.34
C SER A 313 -38.34 -46.42 -28.06
N PRO A 314 -37.13 -47.02 -27.94
CA PRO A 314 -36.26 -46.75 -26.81
C PRO A 314 -35.79 -45.28 -26.80
N ILE A 315 -35.72 -44.70 -25.60
CA ILE A 315 -35.37 -43.30 -25.34
C ILE A 315 -34.03 -43.12 -24.62
N CYS A 316 -33.24 -44.17 -24.44
CA CYS A 316 -31.97 -44.10 -23.72
C CYS A 316 -30.93 -43.18 -24.39
N GLY A 317 -31.02 -42.96 -25.72
CA GLY A 317 -30.26 -41.92 -26.43
C GLY A 317 -30.79 -40.49 -26.29
N GLN A 318 -31.74 -40.29 -25.39
CA GLN A 318 -32.33 -38.98 -25.05
C GLN A 318 -32.30 -38.72 -23.54
N LEU A 319 -32.28 -39.78 -22.72
CA LEU A 319 -32.20 -39.68 -21.25
C LEU A 319 -30.78 -39.35 -20.81
N ALA A 320 -30.59 -38.18 -20.21
CA ALA A 320 -29.32 -37.76 -19.63
C ALA A 320 -29.10 -38.42 -18.26
N VAL A 321 -27.87 -38.91 -18.02
CA VAL A 321 -27.46 -39.57 -16.78
C VAL A 321 -26.32 -38.87 -16.06
N ILE A 322 -25.41 -38.21 -16.79
CA ILE A 322 -24.30 -37.43 -16.22
C ILE A 322 -24.24 -36.08 -16.93
N LEU A 323 -24.00 -35.02 -16.17
CA LEU A 323 -23.75 -33.68 -16.68
C LEU A 323 -22.43 -33.14 -16.09
N THR A 324 -21.46 -32.88 -16.96
CA THR A 324 -20.13 -32.39 -16.56
C THR A 324 -19.87 -31.05 -17.23
N PRO A 325 -19.52 -29.97 -16.51
CA PRO A 325 -19.25 -28.68 -17.14
C PRO A 325 -18.01 -28.76 -18.05
N THR A 326 -18.03 -28.09 -19.20
CA THR A 326 -16.84 -28.00 -20.08
C THR A 326 -15.76 -27.13 -19.43
N HIS A 327 -16.18 -26.09 -18.71
CA HIS A 327 -15.34 -25.12 -18.02
C HIS A 327 -15.71 -25.06 -16.54
N ALA A 328 -15.15 -25.97 -15.76
CA ALA A 328 -15.43 -26.08 -14.32
C ALA A 328 -14.96 -24.84 -13.52
N ASN A 329 -13.88 -24.18 -13.95
CA ASN A 329 -13.35 -22.96 -13.34
C ASN A 329 -13.25 -21.88 -14.40
N GLN A 330 -13.77 -20.69 -14.09
CA GLN A 330 -13.88 -19.60 -15.04
C GLN A 330 -13.44 -18.28 -14.42
N THR A 331 -12.72 -17.47 -15.19
CA THR A 331 -12.45 -16.07 -14.85
C THR A 331 -12.94 -15.17 -15.97
N VAL A 332 -13.81 -14.22 -15.67
CA VAL A 332 -14.37 -13.26 -16.64
C VAL A 332 -14.29 -11.84 -16.11
N TYR A 333 -14.40 -10.85 -17.00
CA TYR A 333 -14.56 -9.47 -16.58
C TYR A 333 -15.99 -9.18 -16.13
N ILE A 334 -16.15 -8.14 -15.31
CA ILE A 334 -17.47 -7.57 -14.99
C ILE A 334 -18.23 -7.28 -16.29
N ASN A 335 -19.50 -7.71 -16.32
CA ASN A 335 -20.45 -7.66 -17.43
C ASN A 335 -20.12 -8.55 -18.64
N ASP A 336 -19.04 -9.33 -18.61
CA ASP A 336 -18.76 -10.31 -19.66
C ASP A 336 -19.53 -11.62 -19.42
N PRO A 337 -20.00 -12.31 -20.48
CA PRO A 337 -20.73 -13.56 -20.35
C PRO A 337 -19.82 -14.69 -19.86
N ILE A 338 -20.39 -15.62 -19.09
CA ILE A 338 -19.73 -16.87 -18.70
C ILE A 338 -20.02 -17.99 -19.69
N ILE A 339 -19.14 -18.99 -19.73
CA ILE A 339 -19.34 -20.20 -20.53
C ILE A 339 -20.33 -21.10 -19.77
N THR A 340 -21.45 -21.43 -20.40
CA THR A 340 -22.51 -22.26 -19.81
C THR A 340 -22.64 -23.62 -20.49
N THR A 341 -21.63 -24.04 -21.26
CA THR A 341 -21.64 -25.34 -21.92
C THR A 341 -21.28 -26.49 -20.96
N ALA A 342 -21.89 -27.65 -21.17
CA ALA A 342 -21.62 -28.87 -20.43
C ALA A 342 -21.64 -30.09 -21.37
N ARG A 343 -20.88 -31.12 -21.03
CA ARG A 343 -20.92 -32.44 -21.65
C ARG A 343 -21.94 -33.30 -20.93
N VAL A 344 -22.96 -33.73 -21.66
CA VAL A 344 -24.00 -34.65 -21.18
C VAL A 344 -23.69 -36.06 -21.66
N VAL A 345 -23.71 -37.03 -20.74
CA VAL A 345 -23.68 -38.46 -21.06
C VAL A 345 -25.11 -38.97 -21.02
N LEU A 346 -25.54 -39.59 -22.10
CA LEU A 346 -26.85 -40.18 -22.26
C LEU A 346 -26.85 -41.64 -21.79
N MET A 347 -28.01 -42.19 -21.50
CA MET A 347 -28.17 -43.54 -20.93
C MET A 347 -27.70 -44.65 -21.88
N ASP A 348 -27.67 -44.39 -23.19
CA ASP A 348 -27.07 -45.26 -24.20
C ASP A 348 -25.53 -45.15 -24.32
N GLY A 349 -24.91 -44.33 -23.46
CA GLY A 349 -23.47 -44.08 -23.44
C GLY A 349 -22.98 -43.03 -24.45
N SER A 350 -23.85 -42.48 -25.31
CA SER A 350 -23.48 -41.37 -26.19
C SER A 350 -23.24 -40.08 -25.40
N GLU A 351 -22.34 -39.24 -25.89
CA GLU A 351 -22.03 -37.96 -25.27
C GLU A 351 -22.30 -36.80 -26.23
N LYS A 352 -22.84 -35.71 -25.70
CA LYS A 352 -23.11 -34.48 -26.44
C LYS A 352 -22.67 -33.25 -25.66
N THR A 353 -22.24 -32.21 -26.36
CA THR A 353 -22.07 -30.89 -25.74
C THR A 353 -23.35 -30.08 -25.85
N VAL A 354 -23.84 -29.54 -24.73
CA VAL A 354 -25.08 -28.76 -24.63
C VAL A 354 -24.83 -27.40 -23.98
N VAL A 355 -25.72 -26.44 -24.24
CA VAL A 355 -25.74 -25.14 -23.55
C VAL A 355 -26.73 -25.21 -22.39
N CYS A 356 -26.27 -24.84 -21.21
CA CYS A 356 -27.09 -24.77 -20.00
C CYS A 356 -27.59 -23.33 -19.76
N GLY A 357 -28.70 -23.22 -19.03
CA GLY A 357 -29.17 -21.96 -18.45
C GLY A 357 -28.50 -21.71 -17.09
N THR A 358 -28.49 -20.44 -16.67
CA THR A 358 -28.06 -19.99 -15.35
C THR A 358 -28.70 -18.65 -15.04
N ASP A 359 -28.89 -18.34 -13.76
CA ASP A 359 -29.34 -17.05 -13.24
C ASP A 359 -28.19 -16.11 -12.86
N PHE A 360 -26.95 -16.62 -12.85
CA PHE A 360 -25.77 -15.83 -12.52
C PHE A 360 -25.53 -14.70 -13.53
N GLN A 361 -25.20 -13.52 -13.01
CA GLN A 361 -24.80 -12.36 -13.78
C GLN A 361 -23.45 -11.88 -13.25
N ALA A 362 -22.48 -11.65 -14.14
CA ALA A 362 -21.15 -11.15 -13.78
C ALA A 362 -21.16 -9.63 -13.47
N SER A 363 -22.14 -9.13 -12.70
CA SER A 363 -22.38 -7.69 -12.52
C SER A 363 -21.48 -7.00 -11.49
N SER A 364 -20.79 -7.77 -10.64
CA SER A 364 -19.90 -7.26 -9.58
C SER A 364 -18.72 -8.20 -9.38
N ALA A 365 -17.63 -7.68 -8.82
CA ALA A 365 -16.45 -8.50 -8.56
C ALA A 365 -16.75 -9.59 -7.49
N VAL A 366 -16.36 -10.83 -7.77
CA VAL A 366 -16.52 -11.96 -6.85
C VAL A 366 -15.42 -12.99 -7.08
N THR A 367 -15.00 -13.68 -6.03
CA THR A 367 -13.93 -14.69 -6.11
C THR A 367 -14.47 -16.06 -5.74
N ASN A 368 -14.24 -17.06 -6.60
CA ASN A 368 -14.63 -18.45 -6.40
C ASN A 368 -16.11 -18.67 -6.06
N GLU A 369 -17.01 -17.96 -6.74
CA GLU A 369 -18.45 -18.11 -6.55
C GLU A 369 -18.96 -19.42 -7.18
N PRO A 370 -19.66 -20.28 -6.44
CA PRO A 370 -20.27 -21.48 -7.00
C PRO A 370 -21.54 -21.12 -7.79
N VAL A 371 -21.53 -21.38 -9.10
CA VAL A 371 -22.66 -21.10 -10.00
C VAL A 371 -23.27 -22.40 -10.49
N ILE A 372 -24.61 -22.47 -10.48
CA ILE A 372 -25.36 -23.64 -10.95
C ILE A 372 -25.69 -23.46 -12.43
N LEU A 373 -25.30 -24.46 -13.23
CA LEU A 373 -25.74 -24.62 -14.61
C LEU A 373 -26.88 -25.62 -14.67
N ILE A 374 -27.95 -25.27 -15.38
CA ILE A 374 -29.18 -26.06 -15.49
C ILE A 374 -29.38 -26.49 -16.95
N TYR A 375 -29.40 -27.80 -17.19
CA TYR A 375 -29.76 -28.39 -18.47
C TYR A 375 -31.20 -28.91 -18.41
N GLU A 376 -32.12 -28.22 -19.10
CA GLU A 376 -33.52 -28.62 -19.22
C GLU A 376 -33.81 -29.23 -20.59
N TYR A 377 -34.50 -30.37 -20.62
CA TYR A 377 -34.90 -31.05 -21.84
C TYR A 377 -36.26 -31.74 -21.67
N THR A 378 -36.91 -32.13 -22.77
CA THR A 378 -38.26 -32.72 -22.75
C THR A 378 -38.32 -33.97 -23.62
N ILE A 379 -38.83 -35.07 -23.06
CA ILE A 379 -39.07 -36.32 -23.78
C ILE A 379 -40.55 -36.68 -23.60
N GLY A 380 -41.28 -36.86 -24.70
CA GLY A 380 -42.69 -37.28 -24.65
C GLY A 380 -43.62 -36.33 -23.89
N GLY A 381 -43.27 -35.04 -23.80
CA GLY A 381 -44.03 -34.02 -23.05
C GLY A 381 -43.68 -33.91 -21.56
N VAL A 382 -42.82 -34.79 -21.03
CA VAL A 382 -42.31 -34.72 -19.66
C VAL A 382 -41.01 -33.93 -19.63
N LYS A 383 -40.92 -32.96 -18.72
CA LYS A 383 -39.71 -32.14 -18.52
C LYS A 383 -38.72 -32.84 -17.60
N TYR A 384 -37.46 -32.83 -18.00
CA TYR A 384 -36.32 -33.33 -17.24
C TYR A 384 -35.34 -32.19 -17.02
N SER A 385 -34.61 -32.23 -15.90
CA SER A 385 -33.59 -31.25 -15.57
C SER A 385 -32.41 -31.92 -14.89
N MET A 386 -31.21 -31.48 -15.26
CA MET A 386 -29.96 -31.85 -14.61
C MET A 386 -29.17 -30.59 -14.28
N THR A 387 -28.40 -30.65 -13.19
CA THR A 387 -27.60 -29.52 -12.73
C THR A 387 -26.15 -29.93 -12.53
N CYS A 388 -25.23 -29.03 -12.84
CA CYS A 388 -23.83 -29.13 -12.43
C CYS A 388 -23.36 -27.78 -11.87
N VAL A 389 -22.25 -27.79 -11.14
CA VAL A 389 -21.69 -26.59 -10.49
C VAL A 389 -20.38 -26.23 -11.16
N ILE A 390 -20.21 -24.94 -11.45
CA ILE A 390 -18.95 -24.33 -11.88
C ILE A 390 -18.49 -23.32 -10.83
N THR A 391 -17.21 -22.99 -10.84
CA THR A 391 -16.61 -21.95 -9.99
C THR A 391 -16.29 -20.74 -10.86
N VAL A 392 -16.85 -19.58 -10.55
CA VAL A 392 -16.69 -18.35 -11.32
C VAL A 392 -15.97 -17.30 -10.48
N THR A 393 -14.93 -16.69 -11.06
CA THR A 393 -14.29 -15.49 -10.54
C THR A 393 -14.55 -14.33 -11.50
N VAL A 394 -15.16 -13.27 -11.00
CA VAL A 394 -15.42 -12.04 -11.77
C VAL A 394 -14.44 -10.98 -11.31
N ILE A 395 -13.63 -10.47 -12.24
CA ILE A 395 -12.65 -9.43 -11.97
C ILE A 395 -13.01 -8.11 -12.67
N PRO A 396 -12.67 -6.95 -12.10
CA PRO A 396 -12.77 -5.70 -12.81
C PRO A 396 -11.84 -5.71 -14.04
N ARG A 397 -12.19 -4.89 -15.04
CA ARG A 397 -11.28 -4.60 -16.16
C ARG A 397 -10.06 -3.85 -15.64
N SER A 398 -8.93 -3.99 -16.31
CA SER A 398 -7.72 -3.25 -15.98
C SER A 398 -7.41 -2.18 -17.02
N ASN A 399 -6.72 -1.12 -16.57
CA ASN A 399 -6.19 -0.07 -17.41
C ASN A 399 -4.70 0.15 -17.09
N THR A 400 -3.93 0.71 -18.02
CA THR A 400 -2.52 1.04 -17.82
C THR A 400 -2.31 2.54 -17.99
N CYS A 401 -1.75 3.20 -16.97
CA CYS A 401 -1.51 4.64 -17.02
C CYS A 401 -0.29 5.00 -17.89
N GLN A 402 -0.10 6.29 -18.18
CA GLN A 402 1.06 6.78 -18.96
C GLN A 402 2.42 6.51 -18.29
N LYS A 403 2.45 6.28 -16.97
CA LYS A 403 3.65 5.91 -16.21
C LYS A 403 3.91 4.40 -16.20
N GLY A 404 3.07 3.60 -16.88
CA GLY A 404 3.25 2.16 -17.07
C GLY A 404 2.69 1.28 -15.94
N HIS A 405 1.94 1.84 -14.98
CA HIS A 405 1.29 1.06 -13.93
C HIS A 405 -0.05 0.52 -14.42
N THR A 406 -0.29 -0.78 -14.23
CA THR A 406 -1.58 -1.42 -14.51
C THR A 406 -2.41 -1.48 -13.23
N TYR A 407 -3.68 -1.12 -13.31
CA TYR A 407 -4.60 -1.03 -12.17
C TYR A 407 -6.03 -1.42 -12.53
N ASN A 408 -6.84 -1.74 -11.53
CA ASN A 408 -8.24 -2.11 -11.72
C ASN A 408 -9.13 -0.87 -11.96
N MET A 409 -10.05 -0.98 -12.93
CA MET A 409 -11.11 -0.01 -13.19
C MET A 409 -12.29 -0.20 -12.21
N ASN A 410 -13.17 0.79 -12.12
CA ASN A 410 -14.40 0.66 -11.34
C ASN A 410 -15.35 -0.37 -11.98
N GLU A 411 -16.32 -0.86 -11.20
CA GLU A 411 -17.31 -1.85 -11.68
C GLU A 411 -18.18 -1.33 -12.84
N ASP A 412 -18.39 -0.01 -12.91
CA ASP A 412 -19.11 0.67 -13.99
C ASP A 412 -18.24 0.92 -15.24
N GLY A 413 -16.97 0.52 -15.20
CA GLY A 413 -15.99 0.77 -16.26
C GLY A 413 -15.45 2.21 -16.28
N ALA A 414 -15.75 3.03 -15.27
CA ALA A 414 -15.11 4.33 -15.12
C ALA A 414 -13.66 4.16 -14.65
N ASP A 415 -12.79 5.10 -15.06
CA ASP A 415 -11.41 5.15 -14.61
C ASP A 415 -11.32 5.83 -13.21
N PRO A 416 -10.93 5.10 -12.14
CA PRO A 416 -10.76 5.70 -10.81
C PRO A 416 -9.50 6.58 -10.68
N GLY A 417 -8.67 6.62 -11.72
CA GLY A 417 -7.31 7.13 -11.66
C GLY A 417 -6.35 6.07 -11.12
N CYS A 418 -5.07 6.19 -11.49
CA CYS A 418 -4.06 5.22 -11.11
C CYS A 418 -3.73 5.31 -9.60
N PRO A 419 -4.00 4.26 -8.80
CA PRO A 419 -3.76 4.27 -7.35
C PRO A 419 -2.27 4.40 -7.01
N TYR A 420 -1.40 3.83 -7.83
CA TYR A 420 0.05 3.98 -7.73
C TYR A 420 0.48 5.43 -7.92
N CYS A 421 -0.02 6.11 -8.96
CA CYS A 421 0.37 7.48 -9.25
C CYS A 421 -0.13 8.46 -8.18
N ARG A 422 -1.27 8.16 -7.56
CA ARG A 422 -1.84 8.91 -6.45
C ARG A 422 -1.08 8.70 -5.12
N ALA A 423 -0.46 7.54 -4.92
CA ALA A 423 0.25 7.21 -3.69
C ALA A 423 1.76 7.51 -3.75
N TRP A 424 2.36 7.48 -4.94
CA TRP A 424 3.79 7.60 -5.12
C TRP A 424 4.20 9.00 -5.56
N ILE A 425 5.30 9.46 -4.98
CA ILE A 425 5.88 10.77 -5.25
C ILE A 425 6.81 10.68 -6.46
N GLU A 426 6.71 11.66 -7.35
CA GLU A 426 7.62 11.86 -8.48
C GLU A 426 8.81 12.74 -8.08
N SER A 427 8.56 13.82 -7.32
CA SER A 427 9.64 14.70 -6.83
C SER A 427 9.32 15.29 -5.46
N LEU A 428 10.38 15.57 -4.72
CA LEU A 428 10.35 16.23 -3.41
C LEU A 428 11.23 17.48 -3.51
N SER A 429 10.84 18.56 -2.84
CA SER A 429 11.61 19.82 -2.83
C SER A 429 11.34 20.59 -1.55
N VAL A 430 12.30 21.41 -1.11
CA VAL A 430 12.06 22.38 -0.03
C VAL A 430 11.48 23.65 -0.62
N ILE A 431 10.36 24.13 -0.09
CA ILE A 431 9.74 25.39 -0.52
C ILE A 431 9.85 26.50 0.52
N TYR A 432 10.08 26.14 1.78
CA TYR A 432 10.33 27.10 2.84
C TYR A 432 11.27 26.50 3.90
N PRO A 433 12.24 27.25 4.41
CA PRO A 433 12.67 28.56 3.92
C PRO A 433 13.28 28.49 2.51
N THR A 434 13.26 29.59 1.75
CA THR A 434 13.80 29.65 0.38
C THR A 434 15.31 29.93 0.34
N GLY A 435 15.90 30.33 1.47
CA GLY A 435 17.33 30.61 1.58
C GLY A 435 18.14 29.34 1.74
N ILE A 436 19.25 29.26 1.00
CA ILE A 436 20.23 28.16 1.08
C ILE A 436 21.59 28.78 1.45
N PRO A 437 22.29 28.28 2.49
CA PRO A 437 21.90 27.18 3.37
C PRO A 437 20.74 27.53 4.29
N ILE A 438 19.99 26.52 4.75
CA ILE A 438 18.96 26.72 5.78
C ILE A 438 19.66 26.97 7.12
N ILE A 439 19.35 28.09 7.76
CA ILE A 439 19.90 28.44 9.07
C ILE A 439 18.93 27.99 10.15
N ILE A 440 19.39 27.13 11.06
CA ILE A 440 18.58 26.63 12.19
C ILE A 440 19.33 26.78 13.51
N THR A 441 18.60 26.76 14.62
CA THR A 441 19.22 26.78 15.96
C THR A 441 19.72 25.38 16.33
N ILE A 442 20.93 25.27 16.88
CA ILE A 442 21.43 23.99 17.40
C ILE A 442 20.46 23.40 18.45
N GLY A 443 20.32 22.07 18.45
CA GLY A 443 19.40 21.34 19.32
C GLY A 443 17.96 21.28 18.83
N THR A 444 17.63 21.91 17.70
CA THR A 444 16.27 21.93 17.13
C THR A 444 16.17 21.15 15.82
N THR A 445 14.98 20.65 15.51
CA THR A 445 14.66 19.86 14.31
C THR A 445 14.29 20.76 13.13
N LEU A 446 14.31 20.20 11.91
CA LEU A 446 13.85 20.91 10.71
C LEU A 446 12.38 21.38 10.84
N ALA A 447 11.51 20.58 11.46
CA ALA A 447 10.12 20.90 11.69
C ALA A 447 9.93 22.10 12.66
N GLU A 448 10.71 22.17 13.74
CA GLU A 448 10.68 23.31 14.67
C GLU A 448 11.17 24.61 14.04
N ASN A 449 12.00 24.53 12.99
CA ASN A 449 12.44 25.66 12.18
C ASN A 449 11.51 25.93 10.97
N ASN A 450 10.29 25.37 11.00
CA ASN A 450 9.24 25.56 9.99
C ASN A 450 9.62 25.08 8.57
N VAL A 451 10.58 24.16 8.43
CA VAL A 451 10.94 23.63 7.10
C VAL A 451 9.74 22.93 6.49
N THR A 452 9.32 23.39 5.32
CA THR A 452 8.17 22.89 4.57
C THR A 452 8.63 22.35 3.22
N LEU A 453 8.25 21.10 2.94
CA LEU A 453 8.53 20.43 1.69
C LEU A 453 7.30 20.45 0.78
N LEU A 454 7.53 20.45 -0.52
CA LEU A 454 6.52 20.20 -1.54
C LEU A 454 6.77 18.82 -2.14
N ALA A 455 5.82 17.92 -1.93
CA ALA A 455 5.74 16.63 -2.58
C ALA A 455 4.88 16.76 -3.85
N VAL A 456 5.42 16.36 -5.00
CA VAL A 456 4.69 16.27 -6.27
C VAL A 456 4.46 14.80 -6.58
N TYR A 457 3.20 14.38 -6.62
CA TYR A 457 2.81 13.00 -6.90
C TYR A 457 2.83 12.71 -8.40
N MET A 458 2.92 11.43 -8.76
CA MET A 458 3.03 11.00 -10.16
C MET A 458 1.76 11.25 -10.99
N ASP A 459 0.63 11.53 -10.35
CA ASP A 459 -0.62 11.98 -10.99
C ASP A 459 -0.68 13.52 -11.16
N GLY A 460 0.35 14.25 -10.69
CA GLY A 460 0.49 15.70 -10.80
C GLY A 460 -0.08 16.50 -9.63
N HIS A 461 -0.76 15.90 -8.66
CA HIS A 461 -1.19 16.65 -7.47
C HIS A 461 -0.01 16.95 -6.54
N THR A 462 -0.20 17.92 -5.65
CA THR A 462 0.84 18.37 -4.72
C THR A 462 0.38 18.33 -3.28
N GLU A 463 1.31 18.09 -2.36
CA GLU A 463 1.09 18.08 -0.92
C GLU A 463 2.19 18.88 -0.21
N LEU A 464 1.79 19.71 0.75
CA LEU A 464 2.72 20.39 1.65
C LEU A 464 3.03 19.49 2.84
N VAL A 465 4.31 19.14 2.99
CA VAL A 465 4.78 18.23 4.03
C VAL A 465 5.56 19.02 5.07
N THR A 466 5.01 19.12 6.27
CA THR A 466 5.62 19.79 7.43
C THR A 466 6.07 18.81 8.51
N ASN A 467 5.63 17.55 8.43
CA ASN A 467 5.98 16.47 9.34
C ASN A 467 5.96 15.11 8.61
N GLY A 468 6.42 14.03 9.28
CA GLY A 468 6.34 12.66 8.75
C GLY A 468 7.43 12.28 7.73
N TYR A 469 8.33 13.21 7.37
CA TYR A 469 9.57 12.89 6.69
C TYR A 469 10.63 12.38 7.67
N ALA A 470 11.62 11.67 7.15
CA ALA A 470 12.83 11.30 7.88
C ALA A 470 13.99 12.18 7.42
N ASP A 471 14.92 12.50 8.31
CA ASP A 471 16.12 13.25 7.97
C ASP A 471 17.34 12.77 8.77
N ASN A 472 18.53 13.16 8.33
CA ASN A 472 19.79 12.90 9.02
C ASN A 472 20.41 14.13 9.67
N LEU A 473 19.61 15.15 10.00
CA LEU A 473 20.11 16.31 10.72
C LEU A 473 20.71 15.85 12.05
N ASP A 474 21.99 16.17 12.24
CA ASP A 474 22.64 16.09 13.55
C ASP A 474 22.35 17.38 14.30
N THR A 475 21.35 17.33 15.18
CA THR A 475 20.94 18.48 15.98
C THR A 475 22.01 18.90 17.00
N GLY A 476 22.99 18.05 17.30
CA GLY A 476 24.06 18.32 18.26
C GLY A 476 25.32 18.93 17.63
N TYR A 477 25.42 18.98 16.31
CA TYR A 477 26.57 19.54 15.61
C TYR A 477 26.37 21.04 15.34
N LEU A 478 27.39 21.85 15.62
CA LEU A 478 27.48 23.28 15.29
C LEU A 478 28.30 23.47 14.01
N GLY A 479 27.65 23.92 12.93
CA GLY A 479 28.31 24.23 11.67
C GLY A 479 27.47 23.89 10.45
N ALA A 480 28.12 23.89 9.29
CA ALA A 480 27.51 23.53 8.02
C ALA A 480 27.53 22.00 7.82
N MET A 481 26.41 21.43 7.37
CA MET A 481 26.26 20.02 7.05
C MET A 481 25.26 19.81 5.91
N ASP A 482 25.42 18.71 5.17
CA ASP A 482 24.47 18.29 4.13
C ASP A 482 23.42 17.34 4.74
N VAL A 483 22.17 17.78 4.78
CA VAL A 483 21.05 17.03 5.35
C VAL A 483 20.23 16.41 4.24
N THR A 484 20.15 15.09 4.25
CA THR A 484 19.23 14.30 3.42
C THR A 484 17.88 14.20 4.11
N ILE A 485 16.82 14.52 3.38
CA ILE A 485 15.43 14.41 3.80
C ILE A 485 14.74 13.39 2.89
N GLY A 486 14.11 12.38 3.47
CA GLY A 486 13.38 11.33 2.79
C GLY A 486 11.89 11.35 3.11
N TYR A 487 11.05 11.21 2.09
CA TYR A 487 9.60 11.09 2.23
C TYR A 487 9.03 10.16 1.16
N LYS A 488 8.26 9.14 1.58
CA LYS A 488 7.59 8.16 0.71
C LYS A 488 8.48 7.55 -0.40
N GLY A 489 9.76 7.30 -0.10
CA GLY A 489 10.70 6.65 -1.01
C GLY A 489 11.48 7.58 -1.93
N VAL A 490 11.35 8.90 -1.76
CA VAL A 490 12.14 9.91 -2.49
C VAL A 490 12.95 10.71 -1.48
N CYS A 491 14.22 10.97 -1.80
CA CYS A 491 15.12 11.74 -0.96
C CYS A 491 15.65 12.99 -1.69
N ILE A 492 15.89 14.05 -0.93
CA ILE A 492 16.61 15.25 -1.37
C ILE A 492 17.71 15.58 -0.36
N THR A 493 18.78 16.22 -0.82
CA THR A 493 19.85 16.70 0.07
C THR A 493 19.92 18.22 -0.01
N ILE A 494 19.98 18.86 1.15
CA ILE A 494 20.04 20.31 1.30
C ILE A 494 21.15 20.69 2.28
N PRO A 495 21.86 21.80 2.05
CA PRO A 495 22.83 22.29 3.02
C PRO A 495 22.12 23.03 4.16
N VAL A 496 22.48 22.70 5.39
CA VAL A 496 21.95 23.27 6.63
C VAL A 496 23.11 23.78 7.48
N THR A 497 22.96 24.96 8.07
CA THR A 497 23.91 25.53 9.02
C THR A 497 23.22 25.70 10.37
N THR A 498 23.73 24.99 11.38
CA THR A 498 23.32 25.20 12.77
C THR A 498 24.08 26.37 13.38
N VAL A 499 23.36 27.25 14.07
CA VAL A 499 23.91 28.39 14.83
C VAL A 499 23.49 28.30 16.29
N CYS A 500 24.27 28.90 17.18
CA CYS A 500 23.88 29.02 18.58
C CYS A 500 22.63 29.90 18.71
N ALA A 501 21.78 29.59 19.70
CA ALA A 501 20.71 30.49 20.11
C ALA A 501 21.27 31.85 20.54
N SER A 502 20.51 32.93 20.34
CA SER A 502 20.87 34.27 20.81
C SER A 502 19.98 34.70 21.98
N MET A 503 20.50 35.62 22.80
CA MET A 503 19.70 36.32 23.80
C MET A 503 20.06 37.81 23.85
N THR A 504 19.12 38.64 24.31
CA THR A 504 19.36 40.07 24.54
C THR A 504 19.77 40.32 25.99
N CYS A 505 20.89 41.02 26.19
CA CYS A 505 21.36 41.40 27.52
C CYS A 505 20.41 42.40 28.19
N SER A 506 19.96 42.10 29.41
CA SER A 506 19.10 42.99 30.21
C SER A 506 19.80 44.26 30.71
N ILE A 507 21.14 44.28 30.75
CA ILE A 507 21.93 45.41 31.28
C ILE A 507 22.18 46.46 30.18
N CYS A 508 22.57 46.03 28.99
CA CYS A 508 23.01 46.93 27.92
C CYS A 508 22.24 46.80 26.60
N GLY A 509 21.28 45.87 26.51
CA GLY A 509 20.46 45.64 25.32
C GLY A 509 21.19 45.00 24.14
N TYR A 510 22.44 44.57 24.31
CA TYR A 510 23.22 43.90 23.26
C TYR A 510 22.74 42.46 23.07
N GLU A 511 22.47 42.06 21.83
CA GLU A 511 22.17 40.67 21.47
C GLU A 511 23.47 39.89 21.24
N TYR A 512 23.56 38.70 21.81
CA TYR A 512 24.75 37.86 21.70
C TYR A 512 24.39 36.38 21.72
N SER A 513 25.28 35.56 21.17
CA SER A 513 25.11 34.10 21.10
C SER A 513 25.35 33.44 22.45
N LEU A 514 24.51 32.47 22.78
CA LEU A 514 24.72 31.51 23.85
C LEU A 514 25.77 30.47 23.44
N TYR A 515 26.20 29.66 24.41
CA TYR A 515 26.95 28.45 24.08
C TYR A 515 26.08 27.42 23.35
N PRO A 516 26.69 26.47 22.62
CA PRO A 516 25.95 25.42 21.90
C PRO A 516 25.00 24.60 22.77
N ASP A 517 25.28 24.46 24.07
CA ASP A 517 24.43 23.80 25.07
C ASP A 517 23.33 24.71 25.66
N GLY A 518 23.23 25.94 25.18
CA GLY A 518 22.28 26.95 25.64
C GLY A 518 22.71 27.70 26.91
N THR A 519 23.88 27.40 27.48
CA THR A 519 24.37 28.11 28.66
C THR A 519 24.81 29.54 28.29
N ASN A 520 24.68 30.46 29.25
CA ASN A 520 24.95 31.88 29.04
C ASN A 520 26.44 32.19 29.29
N PRO A 521 27.23 32.55 28.27
CA PRO A 521 28.65 32.90 28.42
C PRO A 521 28.88 34.23 29.15
N GLY A 522 27.81 34.98 29.43
CA GLY A 522 27.88 36.37 29.84
C GLY A 522 27.92 37.31 28.64
N CYS A 523 27.45 38.54 28.83
CA CYS A 523 27.36 39.52 27.74
C CYS A 523 28.76 40.03 27.35
N PRO A 524 29.22 39.81 26.11
CA PRO A 524 30.56 40.22 25.67
C PRO A 524 30.80 41.73 25.81
N ARG A 525 29.76 42.53 25.56
CA ARG A 525 29.79 43.99 25.65
C ARG A 525 29.82 44.52 27.10
N CYS A 526 29.32 43.75 28.06
CA CYS A 526 29.44 44.11 29.48
C CYS A 526 30.82 43.74 30.01
N ILE A 527 31.33 42.56 29.62
CA ILE A 527 32.65 42.07 30.01
C ILE A 527 33.74 42.99 29.47
N SER A 528 33.61 43.51 28.24
CA SER A 528 34.59 44.46 27.67
C SER A 528 34.70 45.79 28.43
N LYS A 529 33.74 46.11 29.31
CA LYS A 529 33.78 47.30 30.18
C LYS A 529 34.44 47.03 31.54
N ILE A 530 35.01 45.85 31.76
CA ILE A 530 35.77 45.53 32.97
C ILE A 530 37.24 45.86 32.69
N PRO A 531 37.88 46.78 33.45
CA PRO A 531 39.28 47.12 33.25
C PRO A 531 40.16 45.93 33.65
N VAL A 532 41.14 45.61 32.82
CA VAL A 532 42.14 44.56 33.06
C VAL A 532 43.52 45.17 33.21
N PHE A 533 44.27 44.69 34.20
CA PHE A 533 45.66 45.10 34.42
C PHE A 533 46.53 44.61 33.26
N THR A 534 47.31 45.50 32.64
CA THR A 534 48.13 45.17 31.47
C THR A 534 49.39 44.40 31.83
N GLY A 535 49.77 44.37 33.11
CA GLY A 535 51.08 43.92 33.57
C GLY A 535 52.12 45.04 33.64
N ASN A 536 51.81 46.23 33.12
CA ASN A 536 52.70 47.37 33.12
C ASN A 536 52.41 48.33 34.28
N ILE A 537 53.44 49.03 34.72
CA ILE A 537 53.35 50.11 35.70
C ILE A 537 53.63 51.42 34.96
N MET A 538 52.73 52.38 35.09
CA MET A 538 52.91 53.74 34.60
C MET A 538 53.78 54.52 35.58
N GLU A 539 54.77 55.23 35.04
CA GLU A 539 55.70 56.06 35.80
C GLU A 539 55.51 57.51 35.37
N TYR A 540 55.22 58.39 36.35
CA TYR A 540 55.05 59.81 36.14
C TYR A 540 56.02 60.59 37.01
N GLU A 541 56.51 61.71 36.47
CA GLU A 541 57.29 62.68 37.24
C GLU A 541 56.34 63.75 37.77
N HIS A 542 56.33 63.94 39.09
CA HIS A 542 55.52 64.94 39.77
C HIS A 542 56.43 66.00 40.39
N VAL A 543 56.00 67.26 40.35
CA VAL A 543 56.75 68.41 40.88
C VAL A 543 55.90 69.18 41.85
N ASN A 544 56.30 69.16 43.13
CA ASN A 544 55.77 70.08 44.12
C ASN A 544 56.55 71.40 44.04
N HIS A 545 55.84 72.53 43.97
CA HIS A 545 56.46 73.85 43.91
C HIS A 545 56.47 74.56 45.29
N THR A 546 57.22 75.66 45.40
CA THR A 546 57.40 76.46 46.63
C THR A 546 56.14 76.60 47.49
N GLY A 547 54.99 76.92 46.89
CA GLY A 547 53.74 77.10 47.65
C GLY A 547 53.27 75.82 48.34
N GLU A 548 53.35 74.68 47.67
CA GLU A 548 52.96 73.37 48.20
C GLU A 548 53.95 72.91 49.26
N ILE A 549 55.25 73.05 48.99
CA ILE A 549 56.34 72.68 49.91
C ILE A 549 56.23 73.49 51.20
N LEU A 550 56.07 74.82 51.12
CA LEU A 550 55.97 75.66 52.31
C LEU A 550 54.67 75.43 53.05
N LYS A 551 53.55 75.24 52.34
CA LYS A 551 52.28 74.92 52.99
C LYS A 551 52.41 73.66 53.84
N GLU A 552 52.92 72.57 53.26
CA GLU A 552 53.15 71.32 53.99
C GLU A 552 54.15 71.50 55.14
N LEU A 553 55.25 72.23 54.90
CA LEU A 553 56.26 72.53 55.92
C LEU A 553 55.68 73.27 57.14
N TYR A 554 54.89 74.33 56.93
CA TYR A 554 54.31 75.12 58.02
C TYR A 554 53.08 74.46 58.66
N GLU A 555 52.33 73.61 57.93
CA GLU A 555 51.19 72.86 58.48
C GLU A 555 51.65 71.64 59.32
N ALA A 556 52.63 70.88 58.84
CA ALA A 556 53.13 69.67 59.48
C ALA A 556 54.37 69.89 60.36
N GLY A 557 55.00 71.06 60.29
CA GLY A 557 56.24 71.40 60.99
C GLY A 557 57.52 70.86 60.33
N LYS A 558 57.38 70.03 59.28
CA LYS A 558 58.45 69.46 58.48
C LYS A 558 57.97 69.11 57.06
N TYR A 559 58.92 68.96 56.14
CA TYR A 559 58.70 68.46 54.79
C TYR A 559 59.61 67.26 54.56
N ASP A 560 59.06 66.09 54.25
CA ASP A 560 59.80 64.84 54.09
C ASP A 560 60.11 64.57 52.59
N PHE A 561 61.32 64.06 52.31
CA PHE A 561 61.71 63.59 50.99
C PHE A 561 61.92 62.07 51.00
N ASN A 562 61.61 61.40 49.89
CA ASN A 562 61.95 60.00 49.67
C ASN A 562 63.34 59.85 49.03
N VAL A 563 63.84 58.62 49.05
CA VAL A 563 65.12 58.27 48.41
C VAL A 563 64.98 58.39 46.89
N ASN A 564 65.95 59.02 46.25
CA ASN A 564 66.01 59.36 44.82
C ASN A 564 65.12 60.53 44.37
N ASP A 565 64.46 61.23 45.28
CA ASP A 565 63.79 62.49 44.95
C ASP A 565 64.82 63.57 44.59
N GLU A 566 64.49 64.46 43.66
CA GLU A 566 65.32 65.62 43.30
C GLU A 566 64.74 66.89 43.93
N PHE A 567 65.55 67.58 44.74
CA PHE A 567 65.20 68.87 45.28
C PHE A 567 66.06 69.96 44.63
N ARG A 568 65.38 70.99 44.12
CA ARG A 568 65.99 72.11 43.43
C ARG A 568 65.64 73.41 44.13
N ILE A 569 66.66 74.23 44.33
CA ILE A 569 66.52 75.60 44.82
C ILE A 569 67.06 76.55 43.77
N THR A 570 66.24 77.53 43.40
CA THR A 570 66.64 78.65 42.56
C THR A 570 66.56 79.94 43.37
N VAL A 571 67.65 80.69 43.41
CA VAL A 571 67.74 81.98 44.10
C VAL A 571 68.02 83.05 43.07
N ASP A 572 67.07 83.97 42.90
CA ASP A 572 67.20 85.15 42.07
C ASP A 572 67.57 86.36 42.95
N GLY A 573 68.81 86.84 42.79
CA GLY A 573 69.29 88.04 43.47
C GLY A 573 68.69 89.31 42.88
N LYS A 574 68.04 90.13 43.72
CA LYS A 574 67.57 91.48 43.36
C LYS A 574 68.66 92.51 43.72
N SER A 575 69.16 93.26 42.73
CA SER A 575 70.16 94.32 43.00
C SER A 575 69.50 95.58 43.57
N SER A 576 70.09 96.13 44.62
CA SER A 576 69.73 97.43 45.22
C SER A 576 70.80 98.52 44.98
N ALA A 577 71.87 98.20 44.24
CA ALA A 577 73.04 99.07 44.10
C ALA A 577 72.75 100.30 43.23
N MET A 578 73.19 101.48 43.70
CA MET A 578 73.12 102.75 42.96
C MET A 578 73.82 102.67 41.60
N ALA A 579 74.89 101.87 41.48
CA ALA A 579 75.61 101.58 40.25
C ALA A 579 74.71 101.00 39.15
N TYR A 580 73.77 100.13 39.51
CA TYR A 580 72.89 99.45 38.54
C TYR A 580 71.74 100.33 38.08
N ARG A 581 71.16 101.14 38.97
CA ARG A 581 70.21 102.19 38.56
C ARG A 581 70.85 103.19 37.60
N LEU A 582 72.17 103.38 37.68
CA LEU A 582 72.94 104.17 36.73
C LEU A 582 73.14 103.44 35.40
N LEU A 583 73.49 102.13 35.44
CA LEU A 583 73.65 101.29 34.25
C LEU A 583 72.34 101.05 33.50
N GLU A 584 71.23 100.80 34.18
CA GLU A 584 69.88 100.63 33.60
C GLU A 584 69.43 101.89 32.84
N LYS A 585 69.78 103.08 33.34
CA LYS A 585 69.54 104.36 32.65
C LYS A 585 70.40 104.56 31.40
N ILE A 586 71.57 103.92 31.33
CA ILE A 586 72.51 104.02 30.20
C ILE A 586 72.25 102.89 29.18
N TYR A 587 71.84 101.71 29.64
CA TYR A 587 71.48 100.52 28.87
C TYR A 587 70.14 99.96 29.38
N PRO A 588 69.00 100.37 28.79
CA PRO A 588 67.66 99.95 29.21
C PRO A 588 67.34 98.46 29.00
N ALA A 589 68.21 97.73 28.29
CA ALA A 589 68.07 96.30 28.01
C ALA A 589 68.74 95.40 29.06
N ALA A 590 69.30 95.96 30.14
CA ALA A 590 69.84 95.17 31.24
C ALA A 590 68.70 94.59 32.09
N GLU A 591 68.58 93.26 32.14
CA GLU A 591 67.55 92.57 32.93
C GLU A 591 67.69 92.87 34.44
N SER A 592 66.55 92.97 35.14
CA SER A 592 66.47 93.28 36.58
C SER A 592 66.93 92.13 37.51
N ARG A 593 67.43 91.03 36.95
CA ARG A 593 67.98 89.87 37.66
C ARG A 593 69.49 89.92 37.63
N PHE A 594 70.10 90.09 38.80
CA PHE A 594 71.54 90.35 38.86
C PHE A 594 72.39 89.06 38.84
N TYR A 595 72.00 88.06 39.64
CA TYR A 595 72.54 86.71 39.55
C TYR A 595 71.44 85.69 39.79
N ILE A 596 71.67 84.49 39.27
CA ILE A 596 70.88 83.31 39.58
C ILE A 596 71.81 82.29 40.22
N VAL A 597 71.42 81.76 41.39
CA VAL A 597 72.01 80.55 41.96
C VAL A 597 71.01 79.43 41.69
N LYS A 598 71.48 78.34 41.07
CA LYS A 598 70.70 77.11 40.91
C LYS A 598 71.48 75.99 41.56
N ALA A 599 70.86 75.35 42.53
CA ALA A 599 71.46 74.22 43.22
C ALA A 599 70.46 73.07 43.24
N ILE A 600 70.96 71.86 42.97
CA ILE A 600 70.17 70.64 42.80
C ILE A 600 70.81 69.54 43.63
N ARG A 601 70.00 68.77 44.35
CA ARG A 601 70.42 67.54 45.03
C ARG A 601 69.41 66.42 44.83
N VAL A 602 69.94 65.26 44.46
CA VAL A 602 69.21 63.99 44.58
C VAL A 602 69.36 63.49 46.00
N MET A 603 68.24 63.15 46.62
CA MET A 603 68.17 62.66 47.99
C MET A 603 68.74 61.26 48.07
N THR A 604 69.79 61.11 48.88
CA THR A 604 70.48 59.83 49.08
C THR A 604 70.59 59.59 50.57
N ARG A 605 69.56 58.95 51.12
CA ARG A 605 69.44 58.38 52.46
C ARG A 605 69.95 59.18 53.66
#